data_AF-A0A653G5A3-F1
#
_entry.id   AF-A0A653G5A3-F1
#
_cell.length_a   1.000
_cell.length_b   1.000
_cell.length_c   1.000
_cell.angle_alpha   90.00
_cell.angle_beta   90.00
_cell.angle_gamma   90.00
#
_symmetry.space_group_name_H-M   'P 1'
#
loop_
_entity.id
_entity.type
_entity.pdbx_description
1 polymer ?
#
loop_
_entity_poly.entity_id
_entity_poly.type
_entity_poly.pdbx_seq_one_letter_code
_entity_poly.pdbx_strand_id
1 'polypeptide(L)' 'MAIVNLSEEIIQKYATIKVGLEKKGQRLDDFDLLITSTAMSDSLVLLTRNIKHFSRIKDLGLVRK' A
#
# COMPACT_ATOMS: atom_id res chain seq x y z
N MET A 1 6.02 17.30 -10.11
CA MET A 1 5.16 16.11 -9.92
C MET A 1 5.85 14.95 -10.60
N ALA A 2 6.26 13.92 -9.86
CA ALA A 2 6.91 12.74 -10.41
C ALA A 2 5.86 11.63 -10.59
N ILE A 3 6.04 10.81 -11.62
CA ILE A 3 5.21 9.63 -11.86
C ILE A 3 6.07 8.41 -11.52
N VAL A 4 5.56 7.56 -10.63
CA VAL A 4 6.20 6.28 -10.28
C VAL A 4 5.51 5.19 -11.08
N ASN A 5 6.27 4.48 -11.90
CA ASN A 5 5.78 3.33 -12.66
C ASN A 5 5.81 2.07 -11.80
N LEU A 6 4.91 1.12 -12.07
CA LEU A 6 4.91 -0.17 -11.40
C LEU A 6 6.13 -0.98 -11.87
N SER A 7 7.05 -1.26 -10.94
CA SER A 7 8.18 -2.16 -11.15
C SER A 7 7.84 -3.58 -10.68
N GLU A 8 8.67 -4.54 -11.06
CA GLU A 8 8.53 -5.91 -10.57
C GLU A 8 8.56 -5.98 -9.03
N GLU A 9 9.43 -5.19 -8.38
CA GLU A 9 9.52 -5.11 -6.93
C GLU A 9 8.19 -4.66 -6.28
N ILE A 10 7.57 -3.63 -6.85
CA ILE A 10 6.26 -3.14 -6.38
C ILE A 10 5.20 -4.24 -6.51
N ILE A 11 5.19 -4.96 -7.63
CA ILE A 11 4.23 -6.05 -7.86
C ILE A 11 4.45 -7.23 -6.92
N GLN A 12 5.71 -7.59 -6.63
CA GLN A 12 6.03 -8.63 -5.65
C GLN A 12 5.60 -8.24 -4.23
N LYS A 13 5.82 -6.97 -3.84
CA LYS A 13 5.36 -6.43 -2.56
C LYS A 13 3.84 -6.42 -2.47
N TYR A 14 3.15 -6.03 -3.54
CA TYR A 14 1.69 -6.11 -3.67
C TYR A 14 1.17 -7.53 -3.45
N ALA A 15 1.74 -8.52 -4.13
CA ALA A 15 1.31 -9.92 -3.99
C ALA A 15 1.49 -10.40 -2.54
N THR A 16 2.62 -10.05 -1.92
CA THR A 16 2.94 -10.41 -0.53
C THR A 16 1.93 -9.81 0.46
N ILE A 17 1.63 -8.52 0.32
CA ILE A 17 0.67 -7.82 1.19
C ILE A 17 -0.75 -8.37 0.97
N LYS A 18 -1.16 -8.56 -0.29
CA LYS A 18 -2.48 -9.09 -0.64
C LYS A 18 -2.73 -10.44 0.01
N VAL A 19 -1.84 -11.41 -0.20
CA VAL A 19 -1.94 -12.74 0.41
C VAL A 19 -1.94 -12.65 1.93
N GLY A 20 -1.12 -11.78 2.52
CA GLY A 20 -1.06 -11.58 3.97
C GLY A 20 -2.37 -11.06 4.57
N LEU A 21 -3.05 -10.12 3.88
CA LEU A 21 -4.33 -9.57 4.32
C LEU A 21 -5.49 -10.53 4.08
N GLU A 22 -5.50 -11.24 2.96
CA GLU A 22 -6.51 -12.25 2.66
C GLU A 22 -6.53 -13.37 3.71
N LYS A 23 -5.35 -13.87 4.10
CA LYS A 23 -5.22 -14.87 5.17
C LYS A 23 -5.75 -14.39 6.52
N LYS A 24 -5.79 -13.07 6.75
CA LYS A 24 -6.31 -12.45 7.98
C LYS A 24 -7.79 -12.04 7.88
N GLY A 25 -8.44 -12.24 6.73
CA GLY A 25 -9.79 -11.73 6.48
C GLY A 25 -9.87 -10.20 6.40
N GLN A 26 -8.75 -9.51 6.16
CA GLN A 26 -8.63 -8.05 6.16
C GLN A 26 -8.41 -7.51 4.75
N ARG A 27 -9.15 -8.02 3.76
CA ARG A 27 -9.02 -7.59 2.35
C ARG A 27 -9.06 -6.07 2.20
N LEU A 28 -8.19 -5.58 1.32
CA LEU A 28 -8.20 -4.22 0.77
C LEU A 28 -8.42 -4.30 -0.74
N ASP A 29 -8.88 -3.21 -1.34
CA ASP A 29 -9.05 -3.10 -2.77
C ASP A 29 -7.70 -3.10 -3.50
N ASP A 30 -7.67 -3.65 -4.72
CA ASP A 30 -6.42 -3.87 -5.46
C ASP A 30 -5.65 -2.56 -5.73
N PHE A 31 -6.34 -1.45 -5.99
CA PHE A 31 -5.67 -0.16 -6.19
C PHE A 31 -5.09 0.42 -4.89
N ASP A 32 -5.77 0.24 -3.75
CA ASP A 32 -5.24 0.69 -2.46
C ASP A 32 -4.03 -0.14 -2.06
N LEU A 33 -4.03 -1.43 -2.38
CA LEU A 33 -2.87 -2.30 -2.23
C LEU A 33 -1.72 -1.89 -3.15
N LEU A 34 -1.99 -1.55 -4.42
CA LEU A 34 -0.95 -1.08 -5.34
C LEU A 34 -0.33 0.24 -4.86
N ILE A 35 -1.14 1.22 -4.49
CA ILE A 35 -0.67 2.51 -3.95
C ILE A 35 0.19 2.29 -2.70
N THR A 36 -0.28 1.42 -1.79
CA THR A 36 0.47 1.08 -0.57
C THR A 36 1.78 0.39 -0.89
N SER A 37 1.77 -0.56 -1.82
CA SER A 37 2.96 -1.33 -2.20
C SER A 37 4.00 -0.44 -2.85
N THR A 38 3.58 0.50 -3.72
CA THR A 38 4.45 1.54 -4.27
C THR A 38 5.07 2.38 -3.17
N ALA A 39 4.25 2.90 -2.24
CA ALA A 39 4.75 3.72 -1.13
C ALA A 39 5.75 2.94 -0.25
N MET A 40 5.47 1.67 0.05
CA MET A 40 6.34 0.83 0.87
C MET A 40 7.58 0.30 0.12
N SER A 41 7.58 0.26 -1.21
CA SER A 41 8.77 -0.10 -1.99
C SER A 41 9.81 1.01 -1.89
N ASP A 42 9.36 2.25 -2.03
CA ASP A 42 10.23 3.42 -2.10
C ASP A 42 10.36 4.14 -0.74
N SER A 43 9.90 3.52 0.35
CA SER A 43 9.90 4.08 1.71
C SER A 43 9.25 5.47 1.81
N LEU A 44 8.19 5.68 1.03
CA LEU A 44 7.42 6.92 0.96
C LEU A 44 6.32 6.97 2.03
N VAL A 45 5.87 8.19 2.30
CA VAL A 45 4.71 8.46 3.16
C VAL A 45 3.48 8.73 2.30
N LEU A 46 2.39 8.01 2.55
CA LEU A 46 1.13 8.16 1.84
C LEU A 46 0.30 9.30 2.45
N LEU A 47 0.12 10.38 1.68
CA LEU A 47 -0.80 11.47 2.00
C LEU A 47 -2.24 11.08 1.62
N THR A 48 -3.13 10.91 2.59
CA THR A 48 -4.48 10.41 2.35
C THR A 48 -5.56 11.06 3.22
N ARG A 49 -6.80 11.09 2.71
CA ARG A 49 -8.00 11.40 3.51
C ARG A 49 -8.65 10.15 4.11
N ASN A 50 -8.22 8.95 3.69
CA ASN A 50 -8.82 7.67 4.07
C ASN A 50 -7.95 6.90 5.08
N ILE A 51 -7.49 7.59 6.14
CA ILE A 51 -6.55 7.03 7.13
C ILE A 51 -7.03 5.71 7.72
N LYS A 52 -8.33 5.59 8.02
CA LYS A 52 -8.91 4.35 8.56
C LYS A 52 -8.73 3.15 7.62
N HIS A 53 -8.82 3.37 6.31
CA HIS A 53 -8.67 2.30 5.33
C HIS A 53 -7.22 1.80 5.28
N PHE A 54 -6.25 2.72 5.19
CA PHE A 54 -4.83 2.38 5.06
C PHE A 54 -4.16 1.97 6.38
N SER A 55 -4.73 2.34 7.54
CA SER A 55 -4.18 1.98 8.86
C SER A 55 -4.11 0.48 9.15
N ARG A 56 -4.77 -0.36 8.32
CA ARG A 56 -4.69 -1.82 8.40
C ARG A 56 -3.34 -2.36 7.94
N ILE A 57 -2.59 -1.60 7.15
CA ILE A 57 -1.29 -2.00 6.65
C ILE A 57 -0.23 -1.54 7.63
N LYS A 58 0.38 -2.53 8.29
CA LYS A 58 1.46 -2.30 9.24
C LYS A 58 2.67 -1.70 8.51
N ASP A 59 3.36 -0.79 9.18
CA ASP A 59 4.61 -0.17 8.72
C ASP A 59 4.46 0.75 7.49
N LEU A 60 3.24 1.04 7.05
CA LEU A 60 2.97 2.10 6.08
C LEU A 60 3.02 3.48 6.75
N GLY A 61 3.88 4.37 6.25
CA GLY A 61 3.89 5.78 6.65
C GLY A 61 2.63 6.50 6.17
N LEU A 62 1.86 7.08 7.08
CA LEU A 62 0.62 7.80 6.77
C LEU A 62 0.68 9.25 7.25
N VAL A 63 0.27 10.18 6.39
CA VAL A 63 -0.03 11.57 6.75
C VAL A 63 -1.44 11.90 6.31
N ARG A 64 -2.19 12.54 7.20
CA ARG A 64 -3.54 13.02 6.90
C ARG A 64 -3.45 14.27 6.03
N LYS A 65 -4.19 14.27 4.91
CA LYS A 65 -4.41 15.47 4.08
C LYS A 65 -5.47 16.38 4.69
#